data_AF-A0A9Q0R927-F1
#
_entry.id   AF-A0A9Q0R927-F1
#
_cell.length_a   1.000
_cell.length_b   1.000
_cell.length_c   1.000
_cell.angle_alpha   90.00
_cell.angle_beta   90.00
_cell.angle_gamma   90.00
#
_symmetry.space_group_name_H-M   'P 1'
#
loop_
_entity.id
_entity.type
_entity.pdbx_description
1 polymer ?
#
loop_
_entity_poly.entity_id
_entity_poly.type
_entity_poly.pdbx_seq_one_letter_code
_entity_poly.pdbx_strand_id
1 'polypeptide(L)'
;MSKKQKKTTKDKENSILTQYLNEDVVNFYKKELALETPSKPQEDTLENQEELAETEKYLGIFFKSPAKVEPAILYGLLTVADIFLHYLIVFPVRIGVSIWKKNIKSKINPQLMFDILIGLLMFVVVSHIIFLRFETVLSQISDSQIKLMFMYNSLELLDSLLIKFTVDCLSVLKRTTFDVFSEDPKKTEKKYSKLGIHFGMAYFALFIHTLVLYTSVAMLGLAVTSSKYNMIPFLISNNFVEFKKAVLKKIEENKLRKSYYQDSFERLKLLIFVFCVFVQARTSSDFQVTDSRVSSVKWLFLAEFIVDWSKYAFVFKNNKIEASIFTKFRNGLSKFVLRSQEIDDTKIYQNHVDSIEKEMKITTIPLVCLYLSFLLEGLFRSVSFVAVFILGIFIFVFGCVLTYSVRILLLYLSNKFSQDQEKEDEKENEKEKVD
;
A
#
# COMPACT_ATOMS: atom_id res chain seq x y z
N MET A 1 -43.89 -76.65 24.64
CA MET A 1 -42.76 -76.57 25.58
C MET A 1 -42.04 -75.24 25.35
N SER A 2 -41.76 -74.34 26.29
CA SER A 2 -42.14 -74.19 27.70
C SER A 2 -41.88 -72.71 28.06
N LYS A 3 -42.93 -71.95 28.39
CA LYS A 3 -42.87 -70.58 28.96
C LYS A 3 -42.32 -70.57 30.41
N LYS A 4 -41.85 -71.70 30.93
CA LYS A 4 -41.42 -71.86 32.33
C LYS A 4 -39.92 -71.64 32.56
N GLN A 5 -39.10 -71.55 31.51
CA GLN A 5 -37.65 -71.32 31.64
C GLN A 5 -37.19 -69.86 31.45
N LYS A 6 -38.03 -68.96 30.89
CA LYS A 6 -37.68 -67.53 30.72
C LYS A 6 -38.06 -66.64 31.90
N LYS A 7 -38.88 -67.12 32.84
CA LYS A 7 -39.35 -66.33 33.99
C LYS A 7 -38.33 -66.30 35.14
N THR A 8 -37.55 -67.36 35.31
CA THR A 8 -36.59 -67.52 36.41
C THR A 8 -35.28 -66.74 36.25
N THR A 9 -34.96 -66.24 35.04
CA THR A 9 -33.75 -65.41 34.81
C THR A 9 -34.02 -63.92 35.06
N LYS A 10 -35.22 -63.44 34.73
CA LYS A 10 -35.60 -62.02 34.85
C LYS A 10 -35.84 -61.59 36.31
N ASP A 11 -36.34 -62.50 37.13
CA ASP A 11 -36.60 -62.23 38.55
C ASP A 11 -35.29 -62.22 39.39
N LYS A 12 -34.18 -62.81 38.88
CA LYS A 12 -32.85 -62.71 39.51
C LYS A 12 -32.10 -61.43 39.15
N GLU A 13 -32.25 -60.90 37.93
CA GLU A 13 -31.63 -59.62 37.54
C GLU A 13 -32.28 -58.43 38.28
N ASN A 14 -33.60 -58.43 38.44
CA ASN A 14 -34.31 -57.39 39.17
C ASN A 14 -34.05 -57.39 40.69
N SER A 15 -33.56 -58.49 41.26
CA SER A 15 -33.19 -58.57 42.68
C SER A 15 -31.78 -58.03 42.98
N ILE A 16 -30.91 -57.94 41.96
CA ILE A 16 -29.54 -57.44 42.11
C ILE A 16 -29.49 -55.91 41.93
N LEU A 17 -30.37 -55.35 41.10
CA LEU A 17 -30.46 -53.89 40.88
C LEU A 17 -31.04 -53.12 42.08
N THR A 18 -31.90 -53.74 42.89
CA THR A 18 -32.49 -53.09 44.09
C THR A 18 -31.58 -53.10 45.31
N GLN A 19 -30.42 -53.77 45.27
CA GLN A 19 -29.48 -53.83 46.39
C GLN A 19 -28.36 -52.78 46.33
N TYR A 20 -28.33 -51.92 45.30
CA TYR A 20 -27.27 -50.93 45.08
C TYR A 20 -27.74 -49.47 44.94
N LEU A 21 -29.04 -49.20 45.05
CA LEU A 21 -29.56 -47.82 45.08
C LEU A 21 -29.88 -47.43 46.52
N ASN A 22 -28.86 -46.99 47.26
CA ASN A 22 -29.03 -46.32 48.55
C ASN A 22 -29.93 -45.09 48.37
N GLU A 23 -30.94 -44.94 49.23
CA GLU A 23 -31.81 -43.76 49.28
C GLU A 23 -31.01 -42.45 49.41
N ASP A 24 -29.82 -42.51 50.01
CA ASP A 24 -28.88 -41.39 50.10
C ASP A 24 -28.37 -40.90 48.74
N VAL A 25 -28.20 -41.79 47.77
CA VAL A 25 -27.77 -41.43 46.40
C VAL A 25 -28.91 -40.74 45.66
N VAL A 26 -30.15 -41.23 45.82
CA VAL A 26 -31.33 -40.61 45.22
C VAL A 26 -31.61 -39.24 45.86
N ASN A 27 -31.40 -39.11 47.17
CA ASN A 27 -31.54 -37.83 47.87
C ASN A 27 -30.38 -36.86 47.55
N PHE A 28 -29.17 -37.37 47.32
CA PHE A 28 -28.05 -36.59 46.79
C PHE A 28 -28.38 -36.02 45.40
N TYR A 29 -28.86 -36.85 44.47
CA TYR A 29 -29.27 -36.37 43.14
C TYR A 29 -30.49 -35.44 43.17
N LYS A 30 -31.46 -35.67 44.07
CA LYS A 30 -32.59 -34.73 44.25
C LYS A 30 -32.14 -33.39 44.84
N LYS A 31 -31.13 -33.38 45.70
CA LYS A 31 -30.54 -32.15 46.26
C LYS A 31 -29.68 -31.41 45.24
N GLU A 32 -28.94 -32.14 44.40
CA GLU A 32 -28.20 -31.59 43.26
C GLU A 32 -29.16 -30.98 42.22
N LEU A 33 -30.25 -31.69 41.86
CA LEU A 33 -31.29 -31.17 40.96
C LEU A 33 -32.09 -30.00 41.56
N ALA A 34 -32.21 -29.92 42.88
CA ALA A 34 -32.89 -28.81 43.56
C ALA A 34 -31.98 -27.58 43.78
N LEU A 35 -30.66 -27.77 43.76
CA LEU A 35 -29.68 -26.68 43.73
C LEU A 35 -29.48 -26.12 42.31
N GLU A 36 -29.80 -26.90 41.26
CA GLU A 36 -29.89 -26.45 39.86
C GLU A 36 -31.24 -25.82 39.47
N THR A 37 -31.92 -25.11 40.39
CA THR A 37 -32.76 -24.00 39.92
C THR A 37 -31.87 -22.77 39.83
N PRO A 38 -31.44 -22.34 38.62
CA PRO A 38 -30.77 -21.06 38.48
C PRO A 38 -31.81 -19.98 38.81
N SER A 39 -31.72 -19.45 40.03
CA SER A 39 -32.30 -18.16 40.35
C SER A 39 -31.41 -17.06 39.74
N LYS A 40 -31.26 -17.10 38.40
CA LYS A 40 -30.76 -16.02 37.52
C LYS A 40 -30.98 -16.34 36.02
N PRO A 41 -32.20 -16.56 35.52
CA PRO A 41 -32.42 -16.65 34.06
C PRO A 41 -32.26 -15.30 33.35
N GLN A 42 -32.36 -14.18 34.07
CA GLN A 42 -32.37 -12.85 33.46
C GLN A 42 -30.97 -12.28 33.22
N GLU A 43 -30.00 -12.50 34.10
CA GLU A 43 -28.62 -11.98 33.90
C GLU A 43 -27.88 -12.72 32.77
N ASP A 44 -27.90 -14.05 32.74
CA ASP A 44 -27.27 -14.83 31.65
C ASP A 44 -27.92 -14.58 30.28
N THR A 45 -29.23 -14.30 30.25
CA THR A 45 -29.93 -13.99 28.98
C THR A 45 -29.65 -12.56 28.52
N LEU A 46 -29.55 -11.59 29.44
CA LEU A 46 -29.19 -10.21 29.14
C LEU A 46 -27.73 -10.09 28.70
N GLU A 47 -26.80 -10.78 29.36
CA GLU A 47 -25.37 -10.78 29.02
C GLU A 47 -25.14 -11.42 27.64
N ASN A 48 -25.81 -12.54 27.33
CA ASN A 48 -25.79 -13.14 25.99
C ASN A 48 -26.45 -12.24 24.92
N GLN A 49 -27.51 -11.49 25.25
CA GLN A 49 -28.15 -10.55 24.32
C GLN A 49 -27.29 -9.32 24.05
N GLU A 50 -26.61 -8.80 25.08
CA GLU A 50 -25.64 -7.71 24.95
C GLU A 50 -24.42 -8.14 24.13
N GLU A 51 -23.90 -9.35 24.37
CA GLU A 51 -22.78 -9.92 23.61
C GLU A 51 -23.16 -10.18 22.14
N LEU A 52 -24.38 -10.65 21.88
CA LEU A 52 -24.91 -10.82 20.53
C LEU A 52 -25.09 -9.47 19.82
N ALA A 53 -25.64 -8.46 20.49
CA ALA A 53 -25.81 -7.12 19.96
C ALA A 53 -24.46 -6.43 19.68
N GLU A 54 -23.46 -6.63 20.55
CA GLU A 54 -22.10 -6.18 20.32
C GLU A 54 -21.49 -6.87 19.09
N THR A 55 -21.69 -8.19 18.98
CA THR A 55 -21.21 -9.01 17.86
C THR A 55 -21.83 -8.57 16.54
N GLU A 56 -23.15 -8.39 16.48
CA GLU A 56 -23.87 -7.87 15.31
C GLU A 56 -23.40 -6.47 14.91
N LYS A 57 -23.19 -5.59 15.89
CA LYS A 57 -22.63 -4.26 15.68
C LYS A 57 -21.23 -4.34 15.06
N TYR A 58 -20.37 -5.23 15.54
CA TYR A 58 -19.02 -5.41 15.00
C TYR A 58 -19.00 -6.04 13.61
N LEU A 59 -19.86 -7.03 13.35
CA LEU A 59 -20.06 -7.57 12.01
C LEU A 59 -20.55 -6.48 11.04
N GLY A 60 -21.49 -5.64 11.51
CA GLY A 60 -21.95 -4.47 10.76
C GLY A 60 -20.82 -3.49 10.43
N ILE A 61 -19.91 -3.22 11.38
CA ILE A 61 -18.72 -2.38 11.14
C ILE A 61 -17.79 -3.03 10.12
N PHE A 62 -17.56 -4.34 10.20
CA PHE A 62 -16.70 -5.07 9.27
C PHE A 62 -17.20 -4.96 7.82
N PHE A 63 -18.50 -5.15 7.58
CA PHE A 63 -19.08 -5.07 6.23
C PHE A 63 -19.27 -3.63 5.73
N LYS A 64 -19.47 -2.65 6.61
CA LYS A 64 -19.61 -1.23 6.23
C LYS A 64 -18.26 -0.51 6.05
N SER A 65 -17.20 -1.01 6.68
CA SER A 65 -15.85 -0.45 6.64
C SER A 65 -15.34 -0.22 5.20
N PRO A 66 -15.40 -1.21 4.28
CA PRO A 66 -14.96 -1.02 2.89
C PRO A 66 -15.62 0.17 2.19
N ALA A 67 -16.93 0.38 2.41
CA ALA A 67 -17.69 1.43 1.73
C ALA A 67 -17.20 2.86 2.07
N LYS A 68 -16.55 3.05 3.22
CA LYS A 68 -15.99 4.36 3.64
C LYS A 68 -14.49 4.45 3.41
N VAL A 69 -13.77 3.34 3.59
CA VAL A 69 -12.31 3.27 3.45
C VAL A 69 -11.90 3.31 1.97
N GLU A 70 -12.59 2.55 1.11
CA GLU A 70 -12.18 2.36 -0.28
C GLU A 70 -12.19 3.64 -1.11
N PRO A 71 -13.22 4.52 -1.05
CA PRO A 71 -13.19 5.79 -1.78
C PRO A 71 -12.04 6.72 -1.35
N ALA A 72 -11.64 6.65 -0.08
CA ALA A 72 -10.51 7.45 0.42
C ALA A 72 -9.17 6.90 -0.09
N ILE A 73 -8.96 5.57 -0.02
CA ILE A 73 -7.75 4.91 -0.56
C ILE A 73 -7.62 5.13 -2.07
N LEU A 74 -8.72 5.03 -2.83
CA LEU A 74 -8.70 5.30 -4.27
C LEU A 74 -8.33 6.74 -4.60
N TYR A 75 -8.82 7.71 -3.83
CA TYR A 75 -8.43 9.12 -4.00
C TYR A 75 -6.94 9.35 -3.65
N GLY A 76 -6.45 8.68 -2.60
CA GLY A 76 -5.04 8.67 -2.26
C GLY A 76 -4.19 8.08 -3.38
N LEU A 77 -4.59 6.93 -3.92
CA LEU A 77 -3.94 6.27 -5.06
C LEU A 77 -3.86 7.20 -6.27
N LEU A 78 -4.95 7.91 -6.59
CA LEU A 78 -4.97 8.88 -7.69
C LEU A 78 -3.97 10.03 -7.47
N THR A 79 -3.85 10.50 -6.23
CA THR A 79 -2.91 11.55 -5.85
C THR A 79 -1.46 11.09 -6.01
N VAL A 80 -1.14 9.88 -5.57
CA VAL A 80 0.21 9.30 -5.73
C VAL A 80 0.50 8.98 -7.20
N ALA A 81 -0.49 8.49 -7.95
CA ALA A 81 -0.36 8.20 -9.37
C ALA A 81 -0.03 9.48 -10.18
N ASP A 82 -0.67 10.59 -9.84
CA ASP A 82 -0.37 11.90 -10.41
C ASP A 82 1.08 12.34 -10.16
N ILE A 83 1.61 12.15 -8.93
CA ILE A 83 3.01 12.42 -8.60
C ILE A 83 3.95 11.51 -9.39
N PHE A 84 3.67 10.21 -9.46
CA PHE A 84 4.45 9.24 -10.23
C PHE A 84 4.50 9.64 -11.72
N LEU A 85 3.35 9.99 -12.30
CA LEU A 85 3.25 10.44 -13.69
C LEU A 85 3.96 11.77 -13.93
N HIS A 86 3.97 12.68 -12.96
CA HIS A 86 4.76 13.91 -13.04
C HIS A 86 6.24 13.61 -13.22
N TYR A 87 6.83 12.79 -12.35
CA TYR A 87 8.24 12.43 -12.44
C TYR A 87 8.57 11.62 -13.70
N LEU A 88 7.62 10.83 -14.21
CA LEU A 88 7.79 10.04 -15.41
C LEU A 88 7.77 10.88 -16.70
N ILE A 89 6.83 11.81 -16.83
CA ILE A 89 6.54 12.50 -18.11
C ILE A 89 6.90 13.99 -18.05
N VAL A 90 6.37 14.72 -17.06
CA VAL A 90 6.47 16.19 -17.02
C VAL A 90 7.87 16.65 -16.59
N PHE A 91 8.47 15.95 -15.64
CA PHE A 91 9.79 16.24 -15.09
C PHE A 91 10.92 16.22 -16.15
N PRO A 92 11.09 15.17 -16.98
CA PRO A 92 12.12 15.18 -18.02
C PRO A 92 11.88 16.25 -19.10
N VAL A 93 10.61 16.47 -19.49
CA VAL A 93 10.25 17.52 -20.45
C VAL A 93 10.66 18.90 -19.94
N ARG A 94 10.42 19.17 -18.65
CA ARG A 94 10.83 20.43 -18.01
C ARG A 94 12.34 20.62 -18.02
N ILE A 95 13.12 19.59 -17.68
CA ILE A 95 14.59 19.65 -17.72
C ILE A 95 15.03 20.00 -19.15
N GLY A 96 14.46 19.34 -20.16
CA GLY A 96 14.75 19.60 -21.58
C GLY A 96 14.46 21.04 -22.00
N VAL A 97 13.26 21.56 -21.69
CA VAL A 97 12.86 22.95 -21.97
C VAL A 97 13.80 23.94 -21.27
N SER A 98 14.23 23.63 -20.06
CA SER A 98 15.08 24.51 -19.27
C SER A 98 16.53 24.54 -19.77
N ILE A 99 17.07 23.40 -20.20
CA ILE A 99 18.38 23.34 -20.88
C ILE A 99 18.33 24.15 -22.18
N TRP A 100 17.26 24.01 -22.96
CA TRP A 100 17.06 24.77 -24.19
C TRP A 100 16.99 26.28 -23.95
N LYS A 101 16.24 26.73 -22.92
CA LYS A 101 16.16 28.14 -22.51
C LYS A 101 17.47 28.67 -21.92
N LYS A 102 18.27 27.85 -21.22
CA LYS A 102 19.55 28.28 -20.62
C LYS A 102 20.60 28.64 -21.68
N ASN A 103 20.52 28.07 -22.89
CA ASN A 103 21.30 28.55 -24.04
C ASN A 103 20.98 30.02 -24.41
N ILE A 104 19.94 30.61 -23.82
CA ILE A 104 19.49 31.99 -24.00
C ILE A 104 19.73 32.77 -22.69
N LYS A 105 21.01 33.02 -22.35
CA LYS A 105 21.54 34.06 -21.44
C LYS A 105 20.87 34.29 -20.05
N SER A 106 20.15 33.32 -19.45
CA SER A 106 19.50 33.53 -18.14
C SER A 106 20.37 33.11 -16.95
N LYS A 107 20.27 33.82 -15.82
CA LYS A 107 20.82 33.39 -14.51
C LYS A 107 20.28 32.00 -14.13
N ILE A 108 21.13 31.15 -13.53
CA ILE A 108 20.77 29.79 -13.12
C ILE A 108 19.86 29.85 -11.89
N ASN A 109 18.64 29.35 -12.01
CA ASN A 109 17.71 29.21 -10.89
C ASN A 109 18.14 28.01 -10.01
N PRO A 110 18.26 28.16 -8.67
CA PRO A 110 18.60 27.07 -7.76
C PRO A 110 17.67 25.85 -7.90
N GLN A 111 16.37 26.07 -8.11
CA GLN A 111 15.41 25.00 -8.31
C GLN A 111 15.72 24.20 -9.58
N LEU A 112 16.06 24.87 -10.68
CA LEU A 112 16.43 24.21 -11.93
C LEU A 112 17.68 23.33 -11.75
N MET A 113 18.65 23.82 -10.98
CA MET A 113 19.87 23.07 -10.74
C MET A 113 19.61 21.80 -9.91
N PHE A 114 18.69 21.88 -8.95
CA PHE A 114 18.23 20.71 -8.20
C PHE A 114 17.55 19.69 -9.13
N ASP A 115 16.69 20.13 -10.04
CA ASP A 115 16.03 19.22 -10.99
C ASP A 115 17.03 18.52 -11.90
N ILE A 116 18.05 19.24 -12.39
CA ILE A 116 19.12 18.66 -13.20
C ILE A 116 19.88 17.60 -12.39
N LEU A 117 20.19 17.88 -11.12
CA LEU A 117 20.84 16.91 -10.23
C LEU A 117 19.97 15.66 -10.02
N ILE A 118 18.67 15.81 -9.80
CA ILE A 118 17.74 14.67 -9.65
C ILE A 118 17.62 13.89 -10.97
N GLY A 119 17.51 14.58 -12.11
CA GLY A 119 17.49 13.94 -13.42
C GLY A 119 18.77 13.14 -13.70
N LEU A 120 19.94 13.70 -13.35
CA LEU A 120 21.21 12.99 -13.42
C LEU A 120 21.22 11.76 -12.49
N LEU A 121 20.74 11.92 -11.26
CA LEU A 121 20.65 10.83 -10.28
C LEU A 121 19.82 9.67 -10.81
N MET A 122 18.61 9.96 -11.33
CA MET A 122 17.72 8.98 -11.93
C MET A 122 18.37 8.31 -13.13
N PHE A 123 18.99 9.06 -14.03
CA PHE A 123 19.67 8.51 -15.20
C PHE A 123 20.78 7.53 -14.81
N VAL A 124 21.63 7.90 -13.85
CA VAL A 124 22.72 7.04 -13.36
C VAL A 124 22.16 5.79 -12.70
N VAL A 125 21.14 5.91 -11.84
CA VAL A 125 20.52 4.75 -11.17
C VAL A 125 19.88 3.80 -12.18
N VAL A 126 19.06 4.31 -13.11
CA VAL A 126 18.43 3.49 -14.17
C VAL A 126 19.49 2.76 -14.99
N SER A 127 20.57 3.45 -15.38
CA SER A 127 21.67 2.84 -16.14
C SER A 127 22.35 1.70 -15.35
N HIS A 128 22.59 1.87 -14.05
CA HIS A 128 23.18 0.82 -13.22
C HIS A 128 22.23 -0.37 -13.03
N ILE A 129 20.93 -0.14 -12.84
CA ILE A 129 19.94 -1.21 -12.69
C ILE A 129 19.85 -2.05 -13.98
N ILE A 130 19.76 -1.39 -15.15
CA ILE A 130 19.77 -2.08 -16.45
C ILE A 130 21.07 -2.90 -16.63
N PHE A 131 22.21 -2.36 -16.20
CA PHE A 131 23.50 -3.07 -16.29
C PHE A 131 23.55 -4.34 -15.44
N LEU A 132 22.90 -4.37 -14.27
CA LEU A 132 22.91 -5.53 -13.37
C LEU A 132 22.23 -6.78 -13.99
N ARG A 133 21.42 -6.60 -15.04
CA ARG A 133 20.63 -7.62 -15.76
C ARG A 133 19.72 -8.46 -14.87
N PHE A 134 18.47 -8.60 -15.28
CA PHE A 134 17.50 -9.45 -14.57
C PHE A 134 17.96 -10.88 -14.33
N GLU A 135 18.57 -11.51 -15.34
CA GLU A 135 18.99 -12.92 -15.31
C GLU A 135 19.96 -13.21 -14.15
N THR A 136 20.85 -12.25 -13.85
CA THR A 136 21.80 -12.34 -12.73
C THR A 136 21.08 -12.38 -11.39
N VAL A 137 20.08 -11.51 -11.20
CA VAL A 137 19.30 -11.46 -9.96
C VAL A 137 18.47 -12.71 -9.80
N LEU A 138 17.86 -13.20 -10.90
CA LEU A 138 17.05 -14.42 -10.89
C LEU A 138 17.88 -15.66 -10.54
N SER A 139 19.09 -15.78 -11.08
CA SER A 139 20.00 -16.90 -10.77
C SER A 139 20.46 -16.93 -9.31
N GLN A 140 20.42 -15.78 -8.62
CA GLN A 140 20.81 -15.66 -7.21
C GLN A 140 19.63 -15.94 -6.26
N ILE A 141 18.39 -15.87 -6.74
CA ILE A 141 17.20 -16.13 -5.93
C ILE A 141 17.03 -17.65 -5.78
N SER A 142 17.21 -18.11 -4.55
CA SER A 142 17.34 -19.51 -4.13
C SER A 142 16.22 -20.46 -4.62
N ASP A 143 16.58 -21.71 -4.88
CA ASP A 143 15.69 -22.79 -5.38
C ASP A 143 14.49 -23.11 -4.48
N SER A 144 14.45 -22.66 -3.22
CA SER A 144 13.41 -23.06 -2.27
C SER A 144 12.33 -22.00 -2.01
N GLN A 145 11.06 -22.44 -2.05
CA GLN A 145 9.87 -21.60 -1.87
C GLN A 145 9.86 -20.88 -0.52
N ILE A 146 10.28 -21.54 0.56
CA ILE A 146 10.29 -20.95 1.91
C ILE A 146 11.31 -19.81 2.01
N LYS A 147 12.48 -19.95 1.37
CA LYS A 147 13.48 -18.88 1.33
C LYS A 147 12.97 -17.69 0.53
N LEU A 148 12.28 -17.92 -0.58
CA LEU A 148 11.65 -16.87 -1.39
C LEU A 148 10.66 -16.04 -0.58
N MET A 149 9.78 -16.69 0.19
CA MET A 149 8.79 -16.03 1.05
C MET A 149 9.45 -15.19 2.15
N PHE A 150 10.46 -15.74 2.84
CA PHE A 150 11.19 -15.00 3.86
C PHE A 150 11.93 -13.77 3.30
N MET A 151 12.58 -13.93 2.15
CA MET A 151 13.27 -12.82 1.49
C MET A 151 12.30 -11.73 1.07
N TYR A 152 11.13 -12.09 0.51
CA TYR A 152 10.12 -11.10 0.12
C TYR A 152 9.63 -10.26 1.31
N ASN A 153 9.26 -10.92 2.43
CA ASN A 153 8.86 -10.22 3.66
C ASN A 153 9.99 -9.32 4.19
N SER A 154 11.25 -9.74 4.04
CA SER A 154 12.41 -8.95 4.45
C SER A 154 12.62 -7.72 3.56
N LEU A 155 12.39 -7.85 2.25
CA LEU A 155 12.46 -6.74 1.30
C LEU A 155 11.36 -5.71 1.54
N GLU A 156 10.16 -6.13 1.92
CA GLU A 156 9.07 -5.20 2.27
C GLU A 156 9.39 -4.37 3.52
N LEU A 157 9.99 -5.00 4.55
CA LEU A 157 10.48 -4.28 5.72
C LEU A 157 11.60 -3.30 5.35
N LEU A 158 12.49 -3.70 4.45
CA LEU A 158 13.59 -2.87 3.98
C LEU A 158 13.09 -1.69 3.13
N ASP A 159 12.10 -1.89 2.26
CA ASP A 159 11.41 -0.86 1.48
C ASP A 159 10.83 0.22 2.40
N SER A 160 10.07 -0.18 3.42
CA SER A 160 9.50 0.74 4.42
C SER A 160 10.55 1.61 5.14
N LEU A 161 11.76 1.09 5.35
CA LEU A 161 12.88 1.84 5.93
C LEU A 161 13.53 2.77 4.90
N LEU A 162 13.72 2.27 3.68
CA LEU A 162 14.37 2.99 2.59
C LEU A 162 13.52 4.15 2.06
N ILE A 163 12.19 4.08 2.11
CA ILE A 163 11.32 5.22 1.79
C ILE A 163 11.71 6.44 2.64
N LYS A 164 11.77 6.29 3.96
CA LYS A 164 12.12 7.39 4.87
C LYS A 164 13.54 7.89 4.64
N PHE A 165 14.50 6.95 4.54
CA PHE A 165 15.90 7.28 4.32
C PHE A 165 16.13 8.03 3.00
N THR A 166 15.48 7.59 1.92
CA THR A 166 15.58 8.23 0.60
C THR A 166 15.00 9.64 0.63
N VAL A 167 13.83 9.83 1.24
CA VAL A 167 13.20 11.16 1.41
C VAL A 167 14.14 12.12 2.17
N ASP A 168 14.77 11.65 3.24
CA ASP A 168 15.71 12.46 4.02
C ASP A 168 16.96 12.83 3.20
N CYS A 169 17.56 11.86 2.49
CA CYS A 169 18.71 12.12 1.62
C CYS A 169 18.39 13.12 0.50
N LEU A 170 17.25 12.98 -0.17
CA LEU A 170 16.80 13.90 -1.22
C LEU A 170 16.52 15.30 -0.67
N SER A 171 15.95 15.39 0.53
CA SER A 171 15.69 16.67 1.21
C SER A 171 16.98 17.41 1.57
N VAL A 172 17.99 16.69 2.05
CA VAL A 172 19.33 17.24 2.34
C VAL A 172 20.03 17.68 1.05
N LEU A 173 19.91 16.91 -0.03
CA LEU A 173 20.43 17.28 -1.35
C LEU A 173 19.75 18.57 -1.86
N LYS A 174 18.43 18.66 -1.74
CA LYS A 174 17.67 19.87 -2.11
C LYS A 174 18.17 21.08 -1.35
N ARG A 175 18.25 20.99 -0.02
CA ARG A 175 18.73 22.09 0.83
C ARG A 175 20.13 22.54 0.43
N THR A 176 21.07 21.59 0.28
CA THR A 176 22.45 21.93 -0.08
C THR A 176 22.53 22.56 -1.47
N THR A 177 21.70 22.12 -2.42
CA THR A 177 21.64 22.74 -3.74
C THR A 177 21.18 24.19 -3.63
N PHE A 178 20.15 24.47 -2.86
CA PHE A 178 19.71 25.85 -2.61
C PHE A 178 20.79 26.70 -1.94
N ASP A 179 21.49 26.16 -0.94
CA ASP A 179 22.58 26.87 -0.24
C ASP A 179 23.78 27.20 -1.17
N VAL A 180 24.05 26.34 -2.16
CA VAL A 180 25.14 26.52 -3.13
C VAL A 180 24.77 27.54 -4.21
N PHE A 181 23.54 27.49 -4.71
CA PHE A 181 23.12 28.27 -5.89
C PHE A 181 22.36 29.57 -5.56
N SER A 182 21.96 29.80 -4.29
CA SER A 182 21.26 31.03 -3.88
C SER A 182 22.18 32.09 -3.27
N GLU A 183 23.41 31.76 -2.86
CA GLU A 183 24.34 32.68 -2.18
C GLU A 183 25.51 33.15 -3.06
N ASP A 184 26.08 34.31 -2.70
CA ASP A 184 27.22 34.94 -3.40
C ASP A 184 28.45 34.02 -3.55
N PRO A 185 29.19 34.11 -4.68
CA PRO A 185 30.26 33.20 -5.10
C PRO A 185 31.58 33.30 -4.31
N LYS A 186 31.57 33.84 -3.08
CA LYS A 186 32.79 34.16 -2.31
C LYS A 186 33.25 33.06 -1.33
N LYS A 187 32.51 31.95 -1.16
CA LYS A 187 32.89 30.77 -0.32
C LYS A 187 32.57 29.45 -1.02
N THR A 188 33.23 29.21 -2.15
CA THR A 188 32.77 28.30 -3.20
C THR A 188 33.19 26.84 -2.93
N GLU A 189 34.47 26.56 -2.71
CA GLU A 189 35.00 25.17 -2.75
C GLU A 189 34.42 24.23 -1.68
N LYS A 190 34.36 24.66 -0.41
CA LYS A 190 33.80 23.82 0.68
C LYS A 190 32.31 23.49 0.45
N LYS A 191 31.57 24.38 -0.23
CA LYS A 191 30.15 24.17 -0.52
C LYS A 191 29.93 23.14 -1.64
N TYR A 192 30.73 23.17 -2.71
CA TYR A 192 30.66 22.17 -3.78
C TYR A 192 31.11 20.78 -3.30
N SER A 193 32.11 20.70 -2.42
CA SER A 193 32.50 19.44 -1.77
C SER A 193 31.33 18.83 -0.98
N LYS A 194 30.65 19.65 -0.17
CA LYS A 194 29.45 19.23 0.57
C LYS A 194 28.32 18.77 -0.35
N LEU A 195 28.10 19.46 -1.48
CA LEU A 195 27.12 19.06 -2.49
C LEU A 195 27.45 17.69 -3.08
N GLY A 196 28.73 17.42 -3.40
CA GLY A 196 29.18 16.12 -3.90
C GLY A 196 28.93 14.98 -2.92
N ILE A 197 29.19 15.20 -1.62
CA ILE A 197 28.90 14.19 -0.57
C ILE A 197 27.39 13.91 -0.50
N HIS A 198 26.56 14.95 -0.44
CA HIS A 198 25.11 14.75 -0.39
C HIS A 198 24.52 14.14 -1.66
N PHE A 199 25.11 14.43 -2.82
CA PHE A 199 24.77 13.76 -4.08
C PHE A 199 25.12 12.27 -4.02
N GLY A 200 26.30 11.91 -3.53
CA GLY A 200 26.69 10.51 -3.32
C GLY A 200 25.77 9.78 -2.34
N MET A 201 25.41 10.41 -1.21
CA MET A 201 24.44 9.85 -0.26
C MET A 201 23.07 9.59 -0.90
N ALA A 202 22.54 10.58 -1.63
CA ALA A 202 21.26 10.44 -2.34
C ALA A 202 21.34 9.36 -3.42
N TYR A 203 22.47 9.22 -4.10
CA TYR A 203 22.71 8.16 -5.08
C TYR A 203 22.63 6.78 -4.43
N PHE A 204 23.38 6.53 -3.36
CA PHE A 204 23.36 5.23 -2.68
C PHE A 204 21.98 4.91 -2.11
N ALA A 205 21.30 5.88 -1.50
CA ALA A 205 19.95 5.69 -0.99
C ALA A 205 18.97 5.30 -2.12
N LEU A 206 18.96 6.05 -3.23
CA LEU A 206 18.08 5.80 -4.36
C LEU A 206 18.42 4.50 -5.08
N PHE A 207 19.71 4.18 -5.24
CA PHE A 207 20.16 2.95 -5.88
C PHE A 207 19.76 1.71 -5.08
N ILE A 208 20.04 1.68 -3.77
CA ILE A 208 19.69 0.54 -2.90
C ILE A 208 18.16 0.38 -2.86
N HIS A 209 17.42 1.47 -2.74
CA HIS A 209 15.96 1.43 -2.75
C HIS A 209 15.41 0.88 -4.07
N THR A 210 15.90 1.38 -5.21
CA THR A 210 15.48 0.86 -6.52
C THR A 210 15.86 -0.60 -6.69
N LEU A 211 17.02 -1.04 -6.18
CA LEU A 211 17.45 -2.44 -6.20
C LEU A 211 16.53 -3.35 -5.37
N VAL A 212 16.08 -2.89 -4.20
CA VAL A 212 15.10 -3.60 -3.37
C VAL A 212 13.79 -3.75 -4.14
N LEU A 213 13.26 -2.68 -4.71
CA LEU A 213 12.03 -2.73 -5.52
C LEU A 213 12.19 -3.66 -6.75
N TYR A 214 13.34 -3.60 -7.42
CA TYR A 214 13.67 -4.48 -8.55
C TYR A 214 13.66 -5.96 -8.14
N THR A 215 14.26 -6.27 -7.00
CA THR A 215 14.29 -7.63 -6.46
C THR A 215 12.88 -8.07 -6.04
N SER A 216 12.05 -7.18 -5.47
CA SER A 216 10.65 -7.49 -5.15
C SER A 216 9.84 -7.83 -6.41
N VAL A 217 10.01 -7.10 -7.50
CA VAL A 217 9.38 -7.41 -8.80
C VAL A 217 9.86 -8.76 -9.33
N ALA A 218 11.16 -9.05 -9.25
CA ALA A 218 11.72 -10.34 -9.65
C ALA A 218 11.08 -11.51 -8.90
N MET A 219 10.93 -11.38 -7.57
CA MET A 219 10.29 -12.38 -6.74
C MET A 219 8.80 -12.54 -7.05
N LEU A 220 8.09 -11.43 -7.28
CA LEU A 220 6.68 -11.48 -7.70
C LEU A 220 6.53 -12.17 -9.06
N GLY A 221 7.42 -11.88 -10.01
CA GLY A 221 7.44 -12.54 -11.32
C GLY A 221 7.64 -14.04 -11.21
N LEU A 222 8.55 -14.50 -10.34
CA LEU A 222 8.72 -15.92 -10.02
C LEU A 222 7.46 -16.53 -9.41
N ALA A 223 6.83 -15.86 -8.45
CA ALA A 223 5.62 -16.35 -7.78
C ALA A 223 4.41 -16.46 -8.73
N VAL A 224 4.30 -15.58 -9.72
CA VAL A 224 3.23 -15.61 -10.73
C VAL A 224 3.51 -16.66 -11.82
N THR A 225 4.78 -16.85 -12.19
CA THR A 225 5.17 -17.63 -13.37
C THR A 225 5.47 -19.10 -13.07
N SER A 226 5.98 -19.40 -11.87
CA SER A 226 6.48 -20.73 -11.51
C SER A 226 5.37 -21.66 -11.02
N SER A 227 5.31 -22.87 -11.57
CA SER A 227 4.47 -23.95 -11.06
C SER A 227 4.92 -24.48 -9.70
N LYS A 228 6.17 -24.20 -9.28
CA LYS A 228 6.74 -24.63 -7.99
C LYS A 228 6.40 -23.67 -6.85
N TYR A 229 6.10 -22.41 -7.15
CA TYR A 229 5.81 -21.39 -6.15
C TYR A 229 4.30 -21.14 -6.15
N ASN A 230 3.56 -21.84 -5.29
CA ASN A 230 2.14 -21.53 -5.11
C ASN A 230 2.00 -20.09 -4.59
N MET A 231 1.37 -19.23 -5.40
CA MET A 231 1.16 -17.81 -5.10
C MET A 231 0.32 -17.60 -3.83
N ILE A 232 -0.61 -18.49 -3.54
CA ILE A 232 -1.53 -18.37 -2.39
C ILE A 232 -0.78 -18.41 -1.04
N PRO A 233 0.08 -19.40 -0.74
CA PRO A 233 0.94 -19.37 0.46
C PRO A 233 1.83 -18.12 0.56
N PHE A 234 2.35 -17.63 -0.56
CA PHE A 234 3.16 -16.41 -0.62
C PHE A 234 2.34 -15.19 -0.16
N LEU A 235 1.13 -15.02 -0.70
CA LEU A 235 0.21 -13.95 -0.31
C LEU A 235 -0.22 -14.06 1.16
N ILE A 236 -0.57 -15.27 1.61
CA ILE A 236 -0.96 -15.50 3.00
C ILE A 236 0.17 -15.13 3.95
N SER A 237 1.41 -15.52 3.66
CA SER A 237 2.55 -15.18 4.52
C SER A 237 2.85 -13.69 4.55
N ASN A 238 2.71 -12.99 3.42
CA ASN A 238 2.95 -11.55 3.35
C ASN A 238 1.92 -10.81 4.21
N ASN A 239 0.66 -11.16 4.01
CA ASN A 239 -0.48 -10.47 4.59
C ASN A 239 -0.71 -10.83 6.07
N PHE A 240 -0.19 -11.96 6.55
CA PHE A 240 -0.25 -12.35 7.97
C PHE A 240 0.54 -11.40 8.88
N VAL A 241 1.66 -10.86 8.41
CA VAL A 241 2.49 -9.92 9.19
C VAL A 241 1.75 -8.59 9.41
N GLU A 242 1.05 -8.11 8.38
CA GLU A 242 0.21 -6.92 8.47
C GLU A 242 -0.98 -7.11 9.40
N PHE A 243 -1.65 -8.26 9.25
CA PHE A 243 -2.78 -8.63 10.11
C PHE A 243 -2.38 -8.66 11.58
N LYS A 244 -1.23 -9.26 11.90
CA LYS A 244 -0.69 -9.30 13.27
C LYS A 244 -0.43 -7.90 13.85
N LYS A 245 0.08 -6.97 13.04
CA LYS A 245 0.31 -5.58 13.48
C LYS A 245 -1.01 -4.85 13.75
N ALA A 246 -2.04 -5.09 12.94
CA ALA A 246 -3.34 -4.42 13.04
C ALA A 246 -4.16 -4.87 14.26
N VAL A 247 -4.14 -6.17 14.56
CA VAL A 247 -4.93 -6.75 15.67
C VAL A 247 -4.38 -6.39 17.06
N LEU A 248 -3.07 -6.17 17.19
CA LEU A 248 -2.43 -6.02 18.51
C LEU A 248 -2.16 -4.58 18.94
N LYS A 249 -2.30 -3.61 18.03
CA LYS A 249 -1.78 -2.25 18.25
C LYS A 249 -2.91 -1.21 18.38
N LYS A 250 -2.83 -0.40 19.44
CA LYS A 250 -3.60 0.86 19.51
C LYS A 250 -2.99 1.89 18.56
N ILE A 251 -3.80 2.47 17.68
CA ILE A 251 -3.40 3.41 16.64
C ILE A 251 -4.12 4.74 16.86
N GLU A 252 -3.34 5.81 17.05
CA GLU A 252 -3.82 7.18 17.10
C GLU A 252 -4.25 7.67 15.70
N GLU A 253 -5.17 8.62 15.63
CA GLU A 253 -5.67 9.22 14.37
C GLU A 253 -4.53 9.67 13.42
N ASN A 254 -3.49 10.33 13.95
CA ASN A 254 -2.35 10.78 13.15
C ASN A 254 -1.52 9.62 12.56
N LYS A 255 -1.45 8.48 13.27
CA LYS A 255 -0.79 7.27 12.78
C LYS A 255 -1.69 6.55 11.77
N LEU A 256 -3.00 6.57 11.98
CA LEU A 256 -3.99 6.04 11.05
C LEU A 256 -3.97 6.77 9.70
N ARG A 257 -3.91 8.11 9.72
CA ARG A 257 -3.78 8.94 8.51
C ARG A 257 -2.52 8.59 7.70
N LYS A 258 -1.40 8.32 8.37
CA LYS A 258 -0.16 7.87 7.71
C LYS A 258 -0.30 6.47 7.13
N SER A 259 -0.98 5.56 7.82
CA SER A 259 -1.29 4.22 7.29
C SER A 259 -2.13 4.32 6.01
N TYR A 260 -3.13 5.21 6.00
CA TYR A 260 -3.94 5.49 4.82
C TYR A 260 -3.10 5.93 3.60
N TYR A 261 -2.17 6.88 3.78
CA TYR A 261 -1.28 7.32 2.70
C TYR A 261 -0.37 6.20 2.21
N GLN A 262 0.15 5.39 3.14
CA GLN A 262 1.03 4.26 2.84
C GLN A 262 0.29 3.18 2.02
N ASP A 263 -0.91 2.78 2.43
CA ASP A 263 -1.71 1.77 1.71
C ASP A 263 -2.08 2.25 0.30
N SER A 264 -2.36 3.56 0.15
CA SER A 264 -2.60 4.18 -1.16
C SER A 264 -1.37 4.08 -2.08
N PHE A 265 -0.17 4.28 -1.52
CA PHE A 265 1.10 4.12 -2.23
C PHE A 265 1.40 2.65 -2.55
N GLU A 266 1.11 1.72 -1.64
CA GLU A 266 1.31 0.27 -1.82
C GLU A 266 0.46 -0.29 -2.96
N ARG A 267 -0.80 0.14 -3.09
CA ARG A 267 -1.64 -0.25 -4.22
C ARG A 267 -1.13 0.28 -5.57
N LEU A 268 -0.60 1.51 -5.60
CA LEU A 268 0.08 2.01 -6.81
C LEU A 268 1.32 1.19 -7.12
N LYS A 269 2.16 0.92 -6.11
CA LYS A 269 3.36 0.09 -6.23
C LYS A 269 3.02 -1.30 -6.78
N LEU A 270 1.95 -1.92 -6.29
CA LEU A 270 1.46 -3.22 -6.77
C LEU A 270 1.04 -3.17 -8.25
N LEU A 271 0.32 -2.12 -8.68
CA LEU A 271 -0.03 -1.91 -10.09
C LEU A 271 1.22 -1.81 -10.97
N ILE A 272 2.23 -1.06 -10.54
CA ILE A 272 3.50 -0.91 -11.26
C ILE A 272 4.30 -2.22 -11.26
N PHE A 273 4.33 -2.96 -10.15
CA PHE A 273 5.02 -4.25 -10.08
C PHE A 273 4.41 -5.27 -11.04
N VAL A 274 3.08 -5.37 -11.07
CA VAL A 274 2.37 -6.23 -12.01
C VAL A 274 2.69 -5.84 -13.46
N PHE A 275 2.70 -4.53 -13.77
CA PHE A 275 3.14 -4.06 -15.09
C PHE A 275 4.57 -4.51 -15.42
N CYS A 276 5.53 -4.32 -14.51
CA CYS A 276 6.92 -4.73 -14.72
C CYS A 276 7.05 -6.25 -14.92
N VAL A 277 6.29 -7.06 -14.16
CA VAL A 277 6.22 -8.51 -14.36
C VAL A 277 5.73 -8.85 -15.77
N PHE A 278 4.70 -8.17 -16.29
CA PHE A 278 4.24 -8.39 -17.66
C PHE A 278 5.29 -7.99 -18.72
N VAL A 279 5.95 -6.84 -18.56
CA VAL A 279 7.02 -6.39 -19.47
C VAL A 279 8.18 -7.36 -19.49
N GLN A 280 8.61 -7.82 -18.31
CA GLN A 280 9.65 -8.83 -18.17
C GLN A 280 9.26 -10.12 -18.85
N ALA A 281 8.05 -10.60 -18.60
CA ALA A 281 7.66 -11.91 -19.07
C ALA A 281 7.61 -11.95 -20.61
N ARG A 282 7.19 -10.86 -21.29
CA ARG A 282 7.32 -10.72 -22.76
C ARG A 282 8.74 -10.87 -23.29
N THR A 283 9.74 -10.57 -22.47
CA THR A 283 11.16 -10.62 -22.83
C THR A 283 11.72 -12.04 -22.73
N SER A 284 11.07 -12.92 -21.96
CA SER A 284 11.38 -14.35 -21.90
C SER A 284 10.64 -15.08 -23.03
N SER A 285 11.36 -15.85 -23.84
CA SER A 285 10.88 -16.56 -25.04
C SER A 285 9.77 -17.61 -24.81
N ASP A 286 9.30 -17.76 -23.58
CA ASP A 286 8.33 -18.78 -23.14
C ASP A 286 7.01 -18.17 -22.61
N PHE A 287 6.78 -16.88 -22.84
CA PHE A 287 5.63 -16.18 -22.28
C PHE A 287 4.40 -16.20 -23.19
N GLN A 288 3.50 -17.14 -22.90
CA GLN A 288 2.09 -17.02 -23.25
C GLN A 288 1.31 -16.43 -22.06
N VAL A 289 0.43 -15.47 -22.33
CA VAL A 289 -0.55 -15.00 -21.34
C VAL A 289 -1.58 -16.12 -21.20
N THR A 290 -1.36 -17.01 -20.24
CA THR A 290 -2.31 -18.08 -19.92
C THR A 290 -3.40 -17.56 -18.99
N ASP A 291 -4.60 -18.12 -19.10
CA ASP A 291 -5.72 -17.82 -18.20
C ASP A 291 -5.35 -18.00 -16.72
N SER A 292 -4.48 -18.97 -16.42
CA SER A 292 -3.96 -19.22 -15.08
C SER A 292 -3.16 -18.03 -14.51
N ARG A 293 -2.33 -17.36 -15.31
CA ARG A 293 -1.51 -16.22 -14.87
C ARG A 293 -2.35 -14.97 -14.64
N VAL A 294 -3.34 -14.73 -15.52
CA VAL A 294 -4.32 -13.66 -15.34
C VAL A 294 -5.14 -13.89 -14.06
N SER A 295 -5.52 -15.14 -13.79
CA SER A 295 -6.18 -15.54 -12.54
C SER A 295 -5.30 -15.24 -11.32
N SER A 296 -4.02 -15.58 -11.37
CA SER A 296 -3.06 -15.26 -10.30
C SER A 296 -3.01 -13.76 -9.99
N VAL A 297 -2.90 -12.90 -11.01
CA VAL A 297 -2.90 -11.45 -10.81
C VAL A 297 -4.22 -10.95 -10.20
N LYS A 298 -5.37 -11.51 -10.60
CA LYS A 298 -6.66 -11.17 -9.97
C LYS A 298 -6.70 -11.54 -8.49
N TRP A 299 -6.21 -12.73 -8.14
CA TRP A 299 -6.12 -13.18 -6.75
C TRP A 299 -5.15 -12.33 -5.91
N LEU A 300 -4.04 -11.87 -6.51
CA LEU A 300 -3.10 -10.95 -5.88
C LEU A 300 -3.79 -9.64 -5.47
N PHE A 301 -4.52 -9.00 -6.39
CA PHE A 301 -5.29 -7.79 -6.06
C PHE A 301 -6.40 -8.08 -5.05
N LEU A 302 -7.18 -9.15 -5.23
CA LEU A 302 -8.26 -9.49 -4.31
C LEU A 302 -7.74 -9.72 -2.88
N ALA A 303 -6.60 -10.39 -2.74
CA ALA A 303 -5.95 -10.58 -1.44
C ALA A 303 -5.56 -9.24 -0.80
N GLU A 304 -5.00 -8.31 -1.58
CA GLU A 304 -4.67 -6.95 -1.11
C GLU A 304 -5.91 -6.22 -0.54
N PHE A 305 -7.01 -6.19 -1.31
CA PHE A 305 -8.25 -5.55 -0.87
C PHE A 305 -8.82 -6.20 0.41
N ILE A 306 -8.87 -7.53 0.47
CA ILE A 306 -9.40 -8.26 1.63
C ILE A 306 -8.56 -7.97 2.89
N VAL A 307 -7.24 -7.89 2.73
CA VAL A 307 -6.31 -7.68 3.84
C VAL A 307 -6.40 -6.25 4.36
N ASP A 308 -6.49 -5.26 3.47
CA ASP A 308 -6.76 -3.88 3.83
C ASP A 308 -8.10 -3.72 4.58
N TRP A 309 -9.17 -4.30 4.04
CA TRP A 309 -10.49 -4.23 4.66
C TRP A 309 -10.50 -4.89 6.04
N SER A 310 -9.83 -6.03 6.16
CA SER A 310 -9.67 -6.74 7.44
C SER A 310 -8.86 -5.88 8.42
N LYS A 311 -7.70 -5.37 8.00
CA LYS A 311 -6.83 -4.46 8.78
C LYS A 311 -7.64 -3.32 9.37
N TYR A 312 -8.40 -2.60 8.55
CA TYR A 312 -9.18 -1.45 9.03
C TYR A 312 -10.36 -1.85 9.91
N ALA A 313 -11.04 -2.95 9.63
CA ALA A 313 -12.10 -3.43 10.51
C ALA A 313 -11.57 -3.74 11.92
N PHE A 314 -10.39 -4.37 12.04
CA PHE A 314 -9.74 -4.61 13.33
C PHE A 314 -9.29 -3.30 14.00
N VAL A 315 -8.75 -2.35 13.23
CA VAL A 315 -8.35 -1.05 13.78
C VAL A 315 -9.55 -0.29 14.34
N PHE A 316 -10.67 -0.23 13.62
CA PHE A 316 -11.90 0.41 14.10
C PHE A 316 -12.44 -0.24 15.36
N LYS A 317 -12.47 -1.58 15.39
CA LYS A 317 -12.88 -2.35 16.58
C LYS A 317 -11.98 -2.07 17.79
N ASN A 318 -10.68 -2.25 17.65
CA ASN A 318 -9.73 -2.19 18.76
C ASN A 318 -9.50 -0.79 19.30
N ASN A 319 -9.68 0.24 18.46
CA ASN A 319 -9.47 1.64 18.85
C ASN A 319 -10.78 2.40 19.10
N LYS A 320 -11.94 1.77 18.91
CA LYS A 320 -13.27 2.41 18.98
C LYS A 320 -13.36 3.66 18.09
N ILE A 321 -12.74 3.60 16.91
CA ILE A 321 -12.73 4.67 15.91
C ILE A 321 -13.83 4.41 14.89
N GLU A 322 -14.61 5.44 14.55
CA GLU A 322 -15.62 5.33 13.51
C GLU A 322 -14.99 5.39 12.09
N ALA A 323 -15.53 4.60 11.16
CA ALA A 323 -15.08 4.57 9.76
C ALA A 323 -15.26 5.93 9.03
N SER A 324 -16.10 6.84 9.54
CA SER A 324 -16.29 8.21 9.04
C SER A 324 -15.00 9.02 9.00
N ILE A 325 -13.99 8.65 9.80
CA ILE A 325 -12.68 9.30 9.85
C ILE A 325 -11.94 9.27 8.49
N PHE A 326 -12.20 8.27 7.65
CA PHE A 326 -11.62 8.20 6.31
C PHE A 326 -12.17 9.28 5.37
N THR A 327 -13.43 9.68 5.56
CA THR A 327 -13.99 10.85 4.87
C THR A 327 -13.23 12.12 5.25
N LYS A 328 -12.95 12.30 6.56
CA LYS A 328 -12.15 13.44 7.06
C LYS A 328 -10.73 13.44 6.47
N PHE A 329 -10.07 12.28 6.41
CA PHE A 329 -8.74 12.17 5.80
C PHE A 329 -8.75 12.49 4.31
N ARG A 330 -9.71 11.96 3.56
CA ARG A 330 -9.90 12.26 2.13
C ARG A 330 -10.13 13.75 1.90
N ASN A 331 -11.05 14.34 2.66
CA ASN A 331 -11.38 15.76 2.51
C ASN A 331 -10.18 16.64 2.88
N GLY A 332 -9.45 16.31 3.95
CA GLY A 332 -8.21 16.98 4.33
C GLY A 332 -7.15 16.91 3.23
N LEU A 333 -6.95 15.74 2.63
CA LEU A 333 -6.04 15.58 1.49
C LEU A 333 -6.50 16.39 0.28
N SER A 334 -7.82 16.41 -0.01
CA SER A 334 -8.35 17.16 -1.15
C SER A 334 -8.16 18.67 -1.03
N LYS A 335 -8.40 19.25 0.16
CA LYS A 335 -8.11 20.65 0.44
C LYS A 335 -6.62 20.95 0.31
N PHE A 336 -5.77 20.02 0.76
CA PHE A 336 -4.32 20.15 0.59
C PHE A 336 -3.90 20.15 -0.88
N VAL A 337 -4.49 19.27 -1.71
CA VAL A 337 -4.27 19.22 -3.16
C VAL A 337 -4.70 20.51 -3.85
N LEU A 338 -5.83 21.11 -3.48
CA LEU A 338 -6.28 22.40 -4.02
C LEU A 338 -5.37 23.56 -3.61
N ARG A 339 -5.11 23.69 -2.30
CA ARG A 339 -4.26 24.76 -1.75
C ARG A 339 -2.85 24.75 -2.33
N SER A 340 -2.29 23.56 -2.54
CA SER A 340 -0.94 23.43 -3.08
C SER A 340 -0.84 23.86 -4.55
N GLN A 341 -1.95 24.11 -5.24
CA GLN A 341 -1.99 24.66 -6.61
C GLN A 341 -2.16 26.18 -6.67
N GLU A 342 -2.79 26.80 -5.65
CA GLU A 342 -3.02 28.25 -5.60
C GLU A 342 -1.76 29.07 -5.22
N ILE A 343 -0.67 28.41 -4.82
CA ILE A 343 0.55 29.07 -4.37
C ILE A 343 1.50 29.33 -5.56
N ASP A 344 1.51 30.59 -6.03
CA ASP A 344 2.54 31.32 -6.80
C ASP A 344 2.68 31.11 -8.33
N ASP A 345 2.31 32.16 -9.08
CA ASP A 345 2.19 32.31 -10.55
C ASP A 345 3.47 32.12 -11.39
N THR A 346 4.61 31.72 -10.82
CA THR A 346 5.86 31.55 -11.60
C THR A 346 6.70 30.30 -11.29
N LYS A 347 6.30 29.45 -10.33
CA LYS A 347 7.04 28.23 -9.90
C LYS A 347 6.11 27.01 -9.71
N ILE A 348 5.13 26.90 -10.61
CA ILE A 348 3.76 26.43 -10.37
C ILE A 348 3.58 24.95 -9.97
N TYR A 349 4.43 24.00 -10.38
CA TYR A 349 4.06 22.57 -10.26
C TYR A 349 4.91 21.73 -9.29
N GLN A 350 6.20 22.02 -9.14
CA GLN A 350 7.07 21.16 -8.31
C GLN A 350 6.98 21.49 -6.83
N ASN A 351 6.64 22.74 -6.48
CA ASN A 351 6.27 23.07 -5.11
C ASN A 351 5.02 22.29 -4.65
N HIS A 352 4.10 22.00 -5.58
CA HIS A 352 2.91 21.19 -5.31
C HIS A 352 3.27 19.72 -5.06
N VAL A 353 4.01 19.09 -5.99
CA VAL A 353 4.46 17.69 -5.85
C VAL A 353 5.30 17.49 -4.60
N ASP A 354 6.28 18.37 -4.36
CA ASP A 354 7.15 18.30 -3.18
C ASP A 354 6.36 18.49 -1.88
N SER A 355 5.30 19.29 -1.89
CA SER A 355 4.43 19.50 -0.72
C SER A 355 3.64 18.24 -0.38
N ILE A 356 3.09 17.57 -1.40
CA ILE A 356 2.31 16.35 -1.20
C ILE A 356 3.20 15.18 -0.78
N GLU A 357 4.35 14.99 -1.43
CA GLU A 357 5.31 13.94 -1.02
C GLU A 357 5.78 14.13 0.43
N LYS A 358 5.95 15.38 0.90
CA LYS A 358 6.29 15.68 2.30
C LYS A 358 5.16 15.39 3.27
N GLU A 359 3.93 15.75 2.93
CA GLU A 359 2.75 15.48 3.78
C GLU A 359 2.52 13.97 3.92
N MET A 360 2.61 13.24 2.81
CA MET A 360 2.44 11.79 2.77
C MET A 360 3.66 11.03 3.31
N LYS A 361 4.85 11.66 3.32
CA LYS A 361 6.15 11.05 3.66
C LYS A 361 6.51 9.86 2.76
N ILE A 362 6.17 9.95 1.49
CA ILE A 362 6.47 8.95 0.46
C ILE A 362 7.39 9.57 -0.59
N THR A 363 8.08 8.72 -1.35
CA THR A 363 8.81 9.15 -2.55
C THR A 363 8.53 8.19 -3.68
N THR A 364 8.11 8.74 -4.82
CA THR A 364 7.82 7.96 -6.03
C THR A 364 9.03 7.78 -6.94
N ILE A 365 10.12 8.55 -6.73
CA ILE A 365 11.32 8.53 -7.57
C ILE A 365 11.92 7.12 -7.75
N PRO A 366 12.10 6.30 -6.68
CA PRO A 366 12.61 4.93 -6.84
C PRO A 366 11.69 4.05 -7.69
N LEU A 367 10.37 4.23 -7.57
CA LEU A 367 9.37 3.51 -8.35
C LEU A 367 9.41 3.93 -9.83
N VAL A 368 9.67 5.21 -10.12
CA VAL A 368 9.88 5.71 -11.49
C VAL A 368 11.16 5.15 -12.09
N CYS A 369 12.26 5.13 -11.32
CA CYS A 369 13.52 4.50 -11.75
C CYS A 369 13.32 3.01 -12.08
N LEU A 370 12.57 2.29 -11.24
CA LEU A 370 12.20 0.89 -11.47
C LEU A 370 11.42 0.74 -12.78
N TYR A 371 10.34 1.51 -12.94
CA TYR A 371 9.48 1.47 -14.13
C TYR A 371 10.28 1.75 -15.42
N LEU A 372 11.11 2.79 -15.40
CA LEU A 372 11.96 3.15 -16.54
C LEU A 372 12.97 2.05 -16.86
N SER A 373 13.54 1.40 -15.85
CA SER A 373 14.50 0.31 -16.04
C SER A 373 13.88 -0.86 -16.82
N PHE A 374 12.70 -1.33 -16.38
CA PHE A 374 11.97 -2.40 -17.06
C PHE A 374 11.45 -1.98 -18.44
N LEU A 375 10.93 -0.77 -18.58
CA LEU A 375 10.41 -0.26 -19.84
C LEU A 375 11.52 -0.18 -20.91
N LEU A 376 12.67 0.40 -20.55
CA LEU A 376 13.80 0.54 -21.48
C LEU A 376 14.40 -0.83 -21.83
N GLU A 377 14.58 -1.72 -20.85
CA GLU A 377 15.06 -3.08 -21.11
C GLU A 377 14.14 -3.84 -22.08
N GLY A 378 12.82 -3.75 -21.89
CA GLY A 378 11.85 -4.37 -22.79
C GLY A 378 11.85 -3.77 -24.21
N LEU A 379 11.94 -2.44 -24.32
CA LEU A 379 11.96 -1.74 -25.61
C LEU A 379 13.21 -2.04 -26.42
N PHE A 380 14.40 -1.98 -25.81
CA PHE A 380 15.67 -2.16 -26.53
C PHE A 380 15.96 -3.61 -26.91
N ARG A 381 15.35 -4.60 -26.24
CA ARG A 381 15.58 -6.02 -26.54
C ARG A 381 14.72 -6.55 -27.69
N SER A 382 13.51 -6.01 -27.88
CA SER A 382 12.48 -6.67 -28.71
C SER A 382 12.27 -6.03 -30.09
N VAL A 383 12.80 -4.84 -30.37
CA VAL A 383 12.33 -4.02 -31.50
C VAL A 383 13.49 -3.34 -32.24
N SER A 384 13.36 -3.17 -33.56
CA SER A 384 14.32 -2.38 -34.36
C SER A 384 14.37 -0.93 -33.88
N PHE A 385 15.51 -0.26 -34.03
CA PHE A 385 15.70 1.12 -33.55
C PHE A 385 14.60 2.09 -34.03
N VAL A 386 14.13 1.92 -35.28
CA VAL A 386 13.05 2.72 -35.86
C VAL A 386 11.72 2.47 -35.15
N ALA A 387 11.36 1.21 -34.89
CA ALA A 387 10.11 0.90 -34.22
C ALA A 387 10.16 1.21 -32.71
N VAL A 388 11.35 1.17 -32.07
CA VAL A 388 11.54 1.73 -30.71
C VAL A 388 11.24 3.22 -30.70
N PHE A 389 11.69 3.98 -31.71
CA PHE A 389 11.44 5.41 -31.78
C PHE A 389 9.94 5.73 -31.97
N ILE A 390 9.27 5.03 -32.89
CA ILE A 390 7.83 5.20 -33.14
C ILE A 390 7.01 4.82 -31.88
N LEU A 391 7.32 3.66 -31.28
CA LEU A 391 6.65 3.20 -30.07
C LEU A 391 6.93 4.13 -28.89
N GLY A 392 8.15 4.66 -28.77
CA GLY A 392 8.54 5.64 -27.76
C GLY A 392 7.74 6.93 -27.87
N ILE A 393 7.54 7.46 -29.09
CA ILE A 393 6.66 8.62 -29.32
C ILE A 393 5.23 8.30 -28.89
N PHE A 394 4.70 7.13 -29.27
CA PHE A 394 3.35 6.72 -28.89
C PHE A 394 3.17 6.62 -27.37
N ILE A 395 4.11 5.95 -26.68
CA ILE A 395 4.13 5.83 -25.22
C ILE A 395 4.21 7.21 -24.57
N PHE A 396 5.04 8.11 -25.10
CA PHE A 396 5.18 9.47 -24.58
C PHE A 396 3.89 10.28 -24.74
N VAL A 397 3.26 10.26 -25.93
CA VAL A 397 2.00 10.97 -26.18
C VAL A 397 0.89 10.40 -25.30
N PHE A 398 0.76 9.07 -25.22
CA PHE A 398 -0.20 8.42 -24.34
C PHE A 398 0.06 8.75 -22.87
N GLY A 399 1.33 8.78 -22.45
CA GLY A 399 1.76 9.20 -21.12
C GLY A 399 1.32 10.62 -20.79
N CYS A 400 1.53 11.58 -21.71
CA CYS A 400 1.06 12.96 -21.55
C CYS A 400 -0.47 13.04 -21.39
N VAL A 401 -1.22 12.34 -22.24
CA VAL A 401 -2.69 12.28 -22.15
C VAL A 401 -3.12 11.67 -20.82
N LEU A 402 -2.47 10.60 -20.37
CA LEU A 402 -2.75 9.95 -19.10
C LEU A 402 -2.47 10.89 -17.92
N THR A 403 -1.31 11.55 -17.89
CA THR A 403 -0.96 12.52 -16.84
C THR A 403 -2.00 13.63 -16.77
N TYR A 404 -2.38 14.21 -17.91
CA TYR A 404 -3.36 15.29 -17.95
C TYR A 404 -4.76 14.81 -17.52
N SER A 405 -5.17 13.63 -17.95
CA SER A 405 -6.47 13.02 -17.59
C SER A 405 -6.55 12.73 -16.10
N VAL A 406 -5.51 12.12 -15.52
CA VAL A 406 -5.40 11.86 -14.08
C VAL A 406 -5.44 13.16 -13.29
N ARG A 407 -4.72 14.19 -13.74
CA ARG A 407 -4.69 15.50 -13.09
C ARG A 407 -6.04 16.21 -13.10
N ILE A 408 -6.75 16.21 -14.24
CA ILE A 408 -8.11 16.77 -14.33
C ILE A 408 -9.05 16.03 -13.39
N LEU A 409 -9.02 14.69 -13.41
CA LEU A 409 -9.87 13.87 -12.56
C LEU A 409 -9.61 14.16 -11.09
N LEU A 410 -8.34 14.25 -10.69
CA LEU A 410 -7.94 14.60 -9.32
C LEU A 410 -8.53 15.95 -8.92
N LEU A 411 -8.40 16.97 -9.77
CA LEU A 411 -8.92 18.30 -9.50
C LEU A 411 -10.43 18.38 -9.43
N TYR A 412 -11.11 17.71 -10.36
CA TYR A 412 -12.56 17.61 -10.35
C TYR A 412 -13.08 16.97 -9.06
N LEU A 413 -12.47 15.86 -8.64
CA LEU A 413 -12.82 15.18 -7.39
C LEU A 413 -12.51 16.06 -6.17
N SER A 414 -11.37 16.75 -6.15
CA SER A 414 -11.02 17.65 -5.05
C SER A 414 -12.04 18.77 -4.87
N ASN A 415 -12.43 19.43 -5.96
CA ASN A 415 -13.46 20.47 -5.92
C ASN A 415 -14.80 19.92 -5.48
N LYS A 416 -15.21 18.75 -6.00
CA LYS A 416 -16.44 18.09 -5.60
C LYS A 416 -16.46 17.80 -4.09
N PHE A 417 -15.37 17.25 -3.55
CA PHE A 417 -15.30 16.95 -2.12
C PHE A 417 -15.27 18.20 -1.24
N SER A 418 -14.68 19.31 -1.71
CA SER A 418 -14.74 20.59 -0.99
C SER A 418 -16.18 21.12 -0.92
N GLN A 419 -16.91 21.09 -2.04
CA GLN A 419 -18.31 21.52 -2.09
C GLN A 419 -19.24 20.63 -1.27
N ASP A 420 -19.03 19.30 -1.31
CA ASP A 420 -19.81 18.36 -0.51
C ASP A 420 -19.59 18.62 0.99
N GLN A 421 -18.37 18.95 1.40
CA GLN A 421 -18.07 19.31 2.79
C GLN A 421 -18.70 20.65 3.20
N GLU A 422 -18.61 21.70 2.38
CA GLU A 422 -19.23 23.00 2.69
C GLU A 422 -20.74 22.87 2.92
N LYS A 423 -21.43 22.05 2.12
CA LYS A 423 -22.85 21.76 2.29
C LYS A 423 -23.18 20.96 3.56
N GLU A 424 -22.27 20.10 4.03
CA GLU A 424 -22.43 19.38 5.29
C GLU A 424 -22.24 20.35 6.47
N ASP A 425 -21.20 21.18 6.42
CA ASP A 425 -20.89 22.19 7.44
C ASP A 425 -22.03 23.23 7.55
N GLU A 426 -22.62 23.67 6.42
CA GLU A 426 -23.80 24.56 6.41
C GLU A 426 -25.02 23.93 7.10
N LYS A 427 -25.29 22.64 6.84
CA LYS A 427 -26.42 21.91 7.46
C LYS A 427 -26.24 21.70 8.95
N GLU A 428 -25.01 21.49 9.43
CA GLU A 428 -24.73 21.38 10.86
C GLU A 428 -24.92 22.74 11.55
N ASN A 429 -24.42 23.82 10.95
CA ASN A 429 -24.60 25.19 11.46
C ASN A 429 -26.07 25.64 11.47
N GLU A 430 -26.90 25.17 10.53
CA GLU A 430 -28.34 25.42 10.55
C GLU A 430 -29.05 24.66 11.67
N LYS A 431 -28.62 23.44 12.00
CA LYS A 431 -29.19 22.66 13.12
C LYS A 431 -28.84 23.26 14.47
N GLU A 432 -27.59 23.68 14.67
CA GLU A 432 -27.17 24.34 15.92
C GLU A 432 -27.82 25.71 16.15
N LYS A 433 -28.42 26.33 15.13
CA LYS A 433 -29.17 27.59 15.28
C LYS A 433 -30.65 27.39 15.61
N VAL A 434 -31.17 26.16 15.47
CA VAL A 434 -32.58 25.82 15.68
C VAL A 434 -32.80 25.17 17.06
N ASP A 435 -31.75 24.60 17.65
CA ASP A 435 -31.66 24.21 19.07
C ASP A 435 -31.22 25.39 19.96
#